data_AF-W7ATE6-F1
#
_entry.id   AF-W7ATE6-F1
#
_cell.length_a   1.000
_cell.length_b   1.000
_cell.length_c   1.000
_cell.angle_alpha   90.00
_cell.angle_beta   90.00
_cell.angle_gamma   90.00
#
_symmetry.space_group_name_H-M   'P 1'
#
loop_
_entity.id
_entity.type
_entity.pdbx_description
1 polymer ?
#
loop_
_entity_poly.entity_id
_entity_poly.type
_entity_poly.pdbx_seq_one_letter_code
_entity_poly.pdbx_strand_id
1 'polypeptide(L)'
;MCGENQDDVTDIAVKTTRTKYNQKYGFVKRVLSFVHYMLKSILLALKEKDVDAVYASSPPITVGIAGALVAKMKHRSFIFEVRDVWPDAPIQLGFIQNRSLKKIMIRIERWLYKAADQIIVLSPAMEKNLVKKRG
;
A
#
# COMPACT_ATOMS: atom_id res chain seq x y z
N MET A 1 22.58 -18.91 0.44
CA MET A 1 22.19 -18.84 -0.97
C MET A 1 20.82 -19.51 -1.09
N CYS A 2 19.78 -18.73 -1.40
CA CYS A 2 18.48 -19.16 -1.92
C CYS A 2 18.21 -18.15 -3.06
N GLY A 3 18.14 -18.51 -4.34
CA GLY A 3 17.28 -19.54 -4.93
C GLY A 3 15.84 -19.04 -4.82
N GLU A 4 15.10 -18.64 -5.85
CA GLU A 4 15.17 -18.87 -7.31
C GLU A 4 14.63 -17.62 -8.04
N ASN A 5 15.11 -17.39 -9.27
CA ASN A 5 14.46 -16.50 -10.23
C ASN A 5 13.25 -17.26 -10.78
N GLN A 6 12.03 -16.82 -10.46
CA GLN A 6 10.79 -17.51 -10.80
C GLN A 6 9.67 -16.45 -10.75
N ASP A 7 8.88 -16.11 -11.78
CA ASP A 7 8.50 -16.76 -13.04
C ASP A 7 8.27 -15.72 -14.15
N ASP A 8 8.61 -16.09 -15.38
CA ASP A 8 8.18 -15.44 -16.63
C ASP A 8 6.66 -15.59 -16.80
N VAL A 9 5.89 -14.59 -16.37
CA VAL A 9 4.52 -14.38 -16.84
C VAL A 9 4.59 -13.41 -18.03
N THR A 10 4.90 -14.00 -19.17
CA THR A 10 4.81 -13.63 -20.61
C THR A 10 4.79 -12.18 -21.13
N ASP A 11 4.47 -11.13 -20.36
CA ASP A 11 4.58 -9.72 -20.81
C ASP A 11 4.80 -8.74 -19.64
N ILE A 12 5.18 -9.23 -18.45
CA ILE A 12 5.27 -8.43 -17.22
C ILE A 12 6.72 -8.10 -16.88
N ALA A 13 7.10 -6.84 -17.02
CA ALA A 13 8.40 -6.34 -16.55
C ALA A 13 8.41 -6.17 -15.02
N VAL A 14 9.18 -7.02 -14.32
CA VAL A 14 9.28 -6.98 -12.86
C VAL A 14 10.49 -6.17 -12.39
N LYS A 15 10.26 -5.17 -11.53
CA LYS A 15 11.31 -4.36 -10.88
C LYS A 15 11.29 -4.55 -9.37
N THR A 16 12.45 -4.89 -8.80
CA THR A 16 12.59 -5.15 -7.35
C THR A 16 13.33 -4.02 -6.62
N THR A 17 12.85 -3.66 -5.44
CA THR A 17 13.53 -2.71 -4.53
C THR A 17 14.69 -3.35 -3.75
N ARG A 18 14.83 -4.68 -3.83
CA ARG A 18 15.75 -5.50 -3.01
C ARG A 18 15.60 -5.23 -1.51
N THR A 19 14.38 -4.91 -1.07
CA THR A 19 14.10 -4.64 0.34
C THR A 19 14.14 -5.94 1.13
N LYS A 20 14.97 -5.98 2.17
CA LYS A 20 15.04 -7.15 3.06
C LYS A 20 13.81 -7.16 3.98
N TYR A 21 13.11 -8.28 4.01
CA TYR A 21 11.98 -8.51 4.89
C TYR A 21 12.03 -9.94 5.44
N ASN A 22 11.67 -10.10 6.70
CA ASN A 22 11.52 -11.41 7.33
C ASN A 22 10.41 -11.33 8.39
N GLN A 23 9.52 -12.32 8.42
CA GLN A 23 8.42 -12.37 9.38
C GLN A 23 8.90 -12.48 10.83
N LYS A 24 10.11 -13.00 11.07
CA LYS A 24 10.74 -13.09 12.40
C LYS A 24 11.27 -11.75 12.91
N TYR A 25 11.23 -10.68 12.10
CA TYR A 25 11.66 -9.35 12.55
C TYR A 25 10.71 -8.78 13.60
N GLY A 26 11.27 -8.12 14.61
CA GLY A 26 10.49 -7.32 15.55
C GLY A 26 9.73 -6.18 14.86
N PHE A 27 8.70 -5.65 15.53
CA PHE A 27 7.79 -4.65 14.99
C PHE A 27 8.50 -3.46 14.32
N VAL A 28 9.44 -2.82 15.02
CA VAL A 28 10.17 -1.65 14.50
C VAL A 28 10.92 -1.98 13.21
N LYS A 29 11.59 -3.14 13.16
CA LYS A 29 12.35 -3.55 11.97
C LYS A 29 11.44 -3.86 10.78
N ARG A 30 10.24 -4.41 11.02
CA ARG A 30 9.21 -4.60 9.97
C ARG A 30 8.71 -3.26 9.43
N VAL A 31 8.42 -2.30 10.32
CA VAL A 31 8.02 -0.94 9.93
C VAL A 31 9.12 -0.27 9.09
N LEU A 32 10.38 -0.37 9.50
CA LEU A 32 11.51 0.15 8.71
C LEU A 32 11.62 -0.51 7.34
N SER A 33 11.42 -1.82 7.24
CA SER A 33 11.36 -2.51 5.93
C SER A 33 10.22 -1.98 5.06
N PHE A 34 9.03 -1.72 5.61
CA PHE A 34 7.91 -1.16 4.85
C PHE A 34 8.17 0.27 4.36
N VAL A 35 8.76 1.11 5.20
CA VAL A 35 9.16 2.48 4.82
C VAL A 35 10.27 2.45 3.77
N HIS A 36 11.28 1.59 3.94
CA HIS A 36 12.35 1.42 2.97
C HIS A 36 11.83 0.95 1.61
N TYR A 37 10.91 -0.02 1.61
CA TYR A 37 10.23 -0.46 0.40
C TYR A 37 9.48 0.70 -0.27
N MET A 38 8.67 1.43 0.49
CA MET A 38 7.87 2.56 0.01
C MET A 38 8.74 3.62 -0.66
N LEU A 39 9.84 4.04 -0.03
CA LEU A 39 10.73 5.06 -0.61
C LEU A 39 11.41 4.56 -1.88
N LYS A 40 11.92 3.32 -1.88
CA LYS A 40 12.57 2.75 -3.05
C LYS A 40 11.62 2.50 -4.21
N SER A 41 10.39 2.06 -3.95
CA SER A 41 9.40 1.82 -4.99
C SER A 41 8.97 3.12 -5.66
N ILE A 42 8.81 4.21 -4.90
CA ILE A 42 8.56 5.55 -5.46
C ILE A 42 9.72 5.95 -6.39
N LEU A 43 10.97 5.86 -5.94
CA LEU A 43 12.14 6.24 -6.75
C LEU A 43 12.28 5.40 -8.03
N LEU A 44 11.97 4.11 -7.98
CA LEU A 44 11.98 3.25 -9.16
C LEU A 44 10.83 3.61 -10.10
N ALA A 45 9.61 3.72 -9.58
CA ALA A 45 8.43 4.02 -10.39
C ALA A 45 8.53 5.39 -11.07
N LEU A 46 9.14 6.39 -10.44
CA LEU A 46 9.35 7.70 -11.06
C LEU A 46 10.24 7.64 -12.30
N LYS A 47 11.17 6.69 -12.39
CA LYS A 47 12.04 6.49 -13.57
C LYS A 47 11.32 5.87 -14.76
N GLU A 48 10.16 5.24 -14.54
CA GLU A 48 9.37 4.65 -15.61
C GLU A 48 8.77 5.73 -16.50
N LYS A 49 8.92 5.56 -17.82
CA LYS A 49 8.26 6.39 -18.82
C LYS A 49 6.95 5.71 -19.24
N ASP A 50 6.07 6.46 -19.89
CA ASP A 50 4.87 5.91 -20.53
C ASP A 50 3.96 5.12 -19.58
N VAL A 51 3.79 5.63 -18.36
CA VAL A 51 2.85 5.07 -17.38
C VAL A 51 1.46 5.62 -17.67
N ASP A 52 0.46 4.76 -17.88
CA ASP A 52 -0.94 5.16 -18.08
C ASP A 52 -1.73 5.26 -16.76
N ALA A 53 -1.46 4.34 -15.83
CA ALA A 53 -2.11 4.29 -14.53
C ALA A 53 -1.17 3.70 -13.46
N VAL A 54 -1.48 3.96 -12.20
CA VAL A 54 -0.76 3.39 -11.06
C VAL A 54 -1.70 2.51 -10.26
N TYR A 55 -1.38 1.22 -10.19
CA TYR A 55 -2.10 0.24 -9.40
C TYR A 55 -1.33 -0.07 -8.12
N ALA A 56 -1.98 0.02 -6.96
CA ALA A 56 -1.39 -0.35 -5.67
C ALA A 56 -2.28 -1.32 -4.91
N SER A 57 -1.68 -2.36 -4.34
CA SER A 57 -2.37 -3.41 -3.59
C SER A 57 -1.85 -3.49 -2.15
N SER A 58 -2.73 -3.30 -1.17
CA SER A 58 -2.42 -3.45 0.27
C SER A 58 -2.22 -4.95 0.61
N PRO A 59 -1.50 -5.36 1.69
CA PRO A 59 -1.57 -4.81 3.03
C PRO A 59 -0.19 -4.60 3.66
N PRO A 60 0.57 -3.63 3.14
CA PRO A 60 0.80 -2.51 4.04
C PRO A 60 0.30 -1.21 3.43
N ILE A 61 -0.33 -0.35 4.25
CA ILE A 61 -0.86 0.96 3.83
C ILE A 61 0.22 1.81 3.15
N THR A 62 1.50 1.56 3.48
CA THR A 62 2.66 2.22 2.87
C THR A 62 2.76 1.98 1.36
N VAL A 63 2.26 0.85 0.85
CA VAL A 63 2.15 0.58 -0.60
C VAL A 63 1.11 1.50 -1.23
N GLY A 64 -0.03 1.68 -0.56
CA GLY A 64 -1.03 2.67 -0.97
C GLY A 64 -0.46 4.08 -1.02
N ILE A 65 0.34 4.47 -0.01
CA ILE A 65 1.01 5.78 0.02
C ILE A 65 1.98 5.92 -1.15
N ALA A 66 2.79 4.90 -1.42
CA ALA A 66 3.68 4.90 -2.59
C ALA A 66 2.91 5.09 -3.90
N GLY A 67 1.83 4.32 -4.11
CA GLY A 67 0.99 4.40 -5.30
C GLY A 67 0.38 5.79 -5.48
N ALA A 68 -0.25 6.34 -4.44
CA ALA A 68 -0.86 7.66 -4.46
C ALA A 68 0.15 8.77 -4.78
N LEU A 69 1.35 8.71 -4.20
CA LEU A 69 2.41 9.69 -4.48
C LEU A 69 2.93 9.59 -5.91
N VAL A 70 3.19 8.37 -6.40
CA VAL A 70 3.64 8.16 -7.79
C VAL A 70 2.58 8.64 -8.78
N ALA A 71 1.31 8.28 -8.57
CA ALA A 71 0.19 8.70 -9.40
C ALA A 71 0.08 10.23 -9.46
N LYS A 72 0.17 10.89 -8.30
CA LYS A 72 0.16 12.34 -8.20
C LYS A 72 1.34 12.98 -8.93
N MET A 73 2.55 12.46 -8.75
CA MET A 73 3.76 13.00 -9.39
C MET A 73 3.81 12.77 -10.90
N LYS A 74 3.17 11.70 -11.39
CA LYS A 74 3.07 11.39 -12.81
C LYS A 74 1.80 11.94 -13.47
N HIS A 75 0.90 12.56 -12.71
CA HIS A 75 -0.41 13.00 -13.18
C HIS A 75 -1.23 11.89 -13.85
N ARG A 76 -1.26 10.70 -13.22
CA ARG A 76 -1.96 9.50 -13.72
C ARG A 76 -2.99 8.98 -12.73
N SER A 77 -3.95 8.21 -13.25
CA SER A 77 -5.01 7.61 -12.44
C SER A 77 -4.44 6.68 -11.36
N PHE A 78 -4.94 6.81 -10.15
CA PHE A 78 -4.60 5.96 -9.01
C PHE A 78 -5.70 4.93 -8.74
N ILE A 79 -5.38 3.66 -8.94
CA ILE A 79 -6.24 2.51 -8.65
C ILE A 79 -5.72 1.85 -7.38
N PHE A 80 -6.56 1.81 -6.34
CA PHE A 80 -6.18 1.26 -5.05
C PHE A 80 -6.99 0.02 -4.68
N GLU A 81 -6.31 -1.13 -4.61
CA GLU A 81 -6.88 -2.39 -4.14
C GLU A 81 -6.68 -2.57 -2.63
N VAL A 82 -7.81 -2.58 -1.92
CA VAL A 82 -7.88 -2.76 -0.48
C VAL A 82 -8.17 -4.23 -0.19
N ARG A 83 -7.15 -4.93 0.32
CA ARG A 83 -7.21 -6.36 0.65
C ARG A 83 -7.58 -6.62 2.10
N ASP A 84 -7.41 -5.64 2.98
CA ASP A 84 -7.71 -5.74 4.41
C ASP A 84 -8.33 -4.45 4.95
N VAL A 85 -9.13 -4.55 6.00
CA VAL A 85 -9.74 -3.42 6.72
C VAL A 85 -8.73 -2.73 7.65
N TRP A 86 -7.63 -2.24 7.08
CA TRP A 86 -6.59 -1.55 7.80
C TRP A 86 -6.83 -0.05 7.78
N PRO A 87 -6.83 0.66 8.94
CA PRO A 87 -6.28 0.30 10.24
C PRO A 87 -7.29 -0.28 11.25
N ASP A 88 -8.54 -0.53 10.86
CA ASP A 88 -9.59 -0.96 11.79
C ASP A 88 -9.24 -2.27 12.51
N ALA A 89 -8.78 -3.28 11.77
CA ALA A 89 -8.43 -4.58 12.34
C ALA A 89 -7.40 -4.47 13.49
N PRO A 90 -6.20 -3.89 13.32
CA PRO A 90 -5.23 -3.79 14.41
C PRO A 90 -5.66 -2.85 15.53
N ILE A 91 -6.55 -1.88 15.27
CA ILE A 91 -7.12 -1.02 16.30
C ILE A 91 -8.10 -1.80 17.18
N GLN A 92 -8.99 -2.60 16.57
CA GLN A 92 -10.00 -3.40 17.26
C GLN A 92 -9.35 -4.55 18.05
N LEU A 93 -8.32 -5.18 17.49
CA LEU A 93 -7.54 -6.24 18.15
C LEU A 93 -6.61 -5.72 19.26
N GLY A 94 -6.57 -4.39 19.48
CA GLY A 94 -5.77 -3.80 20.55
C GLY A 94 -4.26 -3.74 20.28
N PHE A 95 -3.79 -4.05 19.07
CA PHE A 95 -2.39 -3.87 18.67
C PHE A 95 -1.99 -2.40 18.60
N ILE A 96 -2.96 -1.52 18.31
CA ILE A 96 -2.76 -0.07 18.30
C ILE A 96 -3.62 0.52 19.39
N GLN A 97 -3.01 0.91 20.51
CA GLN A 97 -3.72 1.46 21.66
C GLN A 97 -3.62 2.99 21.74
N ASN A 98 -2.51 3.56 21.27
CA ASN A 98 -2.24 4.99 21.34
C ASN A 98 -3.27 5.81 20.53
N ARG A 99 -3.98 6.73 21.19
CA ARG A 99 -5.04 7.56 20.58
C ARG A 99 -4.55 8.43 19.42
N SER A 100 -3.36 9.00 19.52
CA SER A 100 -2.77 9.82 18.46
C SER A 100 -2.41 8.96 17.25
N LEU A 101 -1.84 7.78 17.46
CA LEU A 101 -1.51 6.85 16.39
C LEU A 101 -2.78 6.38 15.65
N LYS A 102 -3.85 6.03 16.37
CA LYS A 102 -5.16 5.70 15.77
C LYS A 102 -5.64 6.81 14.84
N LYS A 103 -5.63 8.07 15.31
CA LYS A 103 -6.05 9.23 14.52
C LYS A 103 -5.20 9.41 13.26
N ILE A 104 -3.89 9.25 13.37
CA ILE A 104 -2.96 9.33 12.22
C ILE A 104 -3.32 8.24 11.21
N MET A 105 -3.50 6.99 11.65
CA MET A 105 -3.82 5.89 10.74
C MET A 105 -5.14 6.11 9.99
N ILE A 106 -6.19 6.51 10.71
CA ILE A 106 -7.50 6.80 10.12
C ILE A 106 -7.39 7.98 9.14
N ARG A 107 -6.55 8.97 9.44
CA ARG A 107 -6.32 10.11 8.52
C ARG A 107 -5.59 9.67 7.25
N ILE A 108 -4.58 8.80 7.37
CA ILE A 108 -3.87 8.23 6.22
C ILE A 108 -4.82 7.39 5.36
N GLU A 109 -5.62 6.53 5.99
CA GLU A 109 -6.64 5.72 5.31
C GLU A 109 -7.61 6.60 4.50
N ARG A 110 -8.22 7.61 5.14
CA ARG A 110 -9.12 8.54 4.47
C ARG A 110 -8.45 9.31 3.35
N TRP A 111 -7.19 9.71 3.54
CA TRP A 111 -6.42 10.38 2.51
C TRP A 111 -6.21 9.49 1.29
N LEU A 112 -5.86 8.21 1.49
CA LEU A 112 -5.71 7.25 0.39
C LEU A 112 -7.02 7.03 -0.36
N TYR A 113 -8.14 6.88 0.35
CA TYR A 113 -9.45 6.72 -0.29
C TYR A 113 -9.90 7.97 -1.04
N LYS A 114 -9.45 9.16 -0.64
CA LYS A 114 -9.69 10.40 -1.38
C LYS A 114 -8.75 10.58 -2.56
N ALA A 115 -7.52 10.06 -2.46
CA ALA A 115 -6.54 10.14 -3.54
C ALA A 115 -6.82 9.13 -4.66
N ALA A 116 -7.51 8.02 -4.37
CA ALA A 116 -7.82 6.99 -5.34
C ALA A 116 -8.99 7.37 -6.25
N ASP A 117 -8.75 7.32 -7.57
CA ASP A 117 -9.79 7.47 -8.59
C ASP A 117 -10.71 6.25 -8.61
N GLN A 118 -10.13 5.06 -8.38
CA GLN A 118 -10.85 3.79 -8.28
C GLN A 118 -10.38 2.99 -7.07
N ILE A 119 -11.32 2.37 -6.36
CA ILE A 119 -11.03 1.53 -5.20
C ILE A 119 -11.60 0.14 -5.46
N ILE A 120 -10.74 -0.87 -5.40
CA ILE A 120 -11.11 -2.28 -5.53
C ILE A 120 -11.17 -2.87 -4.13
N VAL A 121 -12.26 -3.58 -3.82
CA VAL A 121 -12.49 -4.22 -2.52
C VAL A 121 -12.84 -5.70 -2.70
N LEU A 122 -12.50 -6.52 -1.71
CA LEU A 122 -12.69 -7.98 -1.81
C LEU A 122 -14.12 -8.46 -1.56
N SER A 123 -14.99 -7.62 -0.99
CA SER A 123 -16.37 -8.01 -0.69
C SER A 123 -17.34 -6.83 -0.59
N PRO A 124 -18.66 -7.06 -0.76
CA PRO A 124 -19.69 -6.05 -0.51
C PRO A 124 -19.69 -5.51 0.92
N ALA A 125 -19.22 -6.32 1.90
CA ALA A 125 -19.11 -5.87 3.28
C ALA A 125 -17.99 -4.82 3.45
N MET A 126 -16.85 -5.02 2.78
CA MET A 126 -15.75 -4.04 2.76
C MET A 126 -16.18 -2.76 2.04
N GLU A 127 -16.90 -2.89 0.93
CA GLU A 127 -17.47 -1.73 0.22
C GLU A 127 -18.34 -0.88 1.15
N LYS A 128 -19.30 -1.50 1.86
CA LYS A 128 -20.17 -0.81 2.82
C LYS A 128 -19.38 -0.11 3.94
N ASN A 129 -18.31 -0.71 4.45
CA ASN A 129 -17.44 -0.08 5.43
C ASN A 129 -16.73 1.15 4.85
N LEU A 130 -16.23 1.04 3.63
CA LEU A 130 -15.47 2.09 2.95
C LEU A 130 -16.37 3.28 2.57
N VAL A 131 -17.59 3.03 2.10
CA VAL A 131 -18.59 4.07 1.81
C VAL A 131 -18.94 4.88 3.07
N LYS A 132 -19.12 4.22 4.22
CA LYS A 132 -19.35 4.90 5.50
C LYS A 132 -18.21 5.82 5.93
N LYS A 133 -16.98 5.55 5.46
CA LYS A 133 -15.77 6.34 5.79
C LYS A 133 -15.48 7.47 4.80
N ARG A 134 -16.11 7.46 3.62
CA ARG A 134 -15.93 8.46 2.55
C ARG A 134 -16.84 9.69 2.72
N GLY A 135 -17.91 9.61 3.53
CA GLY A 135 -18.70 10.77 3.99
C GLY A 135 -18.03 11.53 5.12
#